data_AF-A0A1G8QXI4-F1
#
_entry.id   AF-A0A1G8QXI4-F1
#
_cell.length_a   1.000
_cell.length_b   1.000
_cell.length_c   1.000
_cell.angle_alpha   90.00
_cell.angle_beta   90.00
_cell.angle_gamma   90.00
#
_symmetry.space_group_name_H-M   'P 1'
#
loop_
_entity.id
_entity.type
_entity.pdbx_description
1 polymer ?
#
loop_
_entity_poly.entity_id
_entity_poly.type
_entity_poly.pdbx_seq_one_letter_code
_entity_poly.pdbx_strand_id
1 'polypeptide(L)' 'MIFKKSIQFLREVGQEMKRTTWPTPRELFRYTRIVILTLIFITIFFAIVDAGISFLVETFLA' A
#
# COMPACT_ATOMS: atom_id res chain seq x y z
N MET A 1 20.18 -30.14 -17.08
CA MET A 1 21.26 -29.18 -16.74
C MET A 1 20.72 -27.79 -16.33
N ILE A 2 19.64 -27.29 -16.94
CA ILE A 2 19.06 -25.96 -16.68
C ILE A 2 18.48 -25.82 -15.25
N PHE A 3 17.73 -26.81 -14.77
CA PHE A 3 17.10 -26.77 -13.43
C PHE A 3 18.08 -26.59 -12.26
N LYS A 4 19.30 -27.16 -12.34
CA LYS A 4 20.33 -26.96 -11.31
C LYS A 4 20.84 -25.52 -11.27
N LYS A 5 20.95 -24.86 -12.43
CA LYS A 5 21.41 -23.47 -12.55
C LYS A 5 20.38 -22.47 -11.96
N SER A 6 19.10 -22.68 -12.21
CA SER A 6 18.03 -21.82 -11.68
C SER A 6 17.89 -21.91 -10.15
N ILE A 7 18.03 -23.12 -9.58
CA ILE A 7 18.03 -23.30 -8.12
C ILE A 7 19.25 -22.63 -7.47
N GLN A 8 20.42 -22.73 -8.11
CA GLN A 8 21.64 -22.05 -7.67
C GLN A 8 21.44 -20.51 -7.68
N PHE A 9 20.86 -19.97 -8.74
CA PHE A 9 20.55 -18.54 -8.85
C PHE A 9 19.57 -18.05 -7.76
N LEU A 10 18.48 -18.77 -7.49
CA LEU A 10 17.55 -18.42 -6.40
C LEU A 10 18.22 -18.45 -5.03
N ARG A 11 19.19 -19.36 -4.82
CA ARG A 11 19.97 -19.44 -3.59
C ARG A 11 20.92 -18.25 -3.44
N GLU A 12 21.55 -17.82 -4.52
CA GLU A 12 22.40 -16.63 -4.57
C GLU A 12 21.59 -15.35 -4.33
N VAL A 13 20.41 -15.21 -4.97
CA VAL A 13 19.48 -14.10 -4.71
C VAL A 13 19.02 -14.09 -3.26
N GLY A 14 18.68 -15.24 -2.67
CA GLY A 14 18.31 -15.34 -1.27
C GLY A 14 19.45 -14.97 -0.30
N GLN A 15 20.71 -15.19 -0.69
CA GLN A 15 21.88 -14.76 0.09
C GLN A 15 22.10 -13.24 0.01
N GLU A 16 21.92 -12.64 -1.15
CA GLU A 16 22.05 -11.19 -1.34
C GLU A 16 20.89 -10.43 -0.68
N MET A 17 19.68 -10.97 -0.77
CA MET A 17 18.49 -10.41 -0.09
C MET A 17 18.67 -10.38 1.43
N LYS A 18 19.48 -11.25 2.03
CA LYS A 18 19.82 -11.19 3.47
C LYS A 18 20.82 -10.08 3.81
N ARG A 19 21.60 -9.60 2.84
CA ARG A 19 22.53 -8.47 3.01
C ARG A 19 21.81 -7.12 2.91
N THR A 20 20.69 -7.08 2.20
CA THR A 20 19.84 -5.91 2.14
C THR A 20 19.20 -5.65 3.50
N THR A 21 19.24 -4.39 3.95
CA THR A 21 18.65 -3.98 5.22
C THR A 21 17.12 -4.01 5.13
N TRP A 22 16.50 -5.08 5.61
CA TRP A 22 15.05 -5.14 5.72
C TRP A 22 14.58 -4.31 6.92
N PRO A 23 13.48 -3.56 6.77
CA PRO A 23 12.85 -2.85 7.86
C PRO A 23 12.46 -3.81 8.97
N THR A 24 12.65 -3.38 10.22
CA THR A 24 12.20 -4.17 11.36
C THR A 24 10.66 -4.24 11.37
N PRO A 25 10.06 -5.31 11.92
CA PRO A 25 8.59 -5.41 12.00
C PRO A 25 7.94 -4.17 12.65
N ARG A 26 8.62 -3.58 13.64
CA ARG A 26 8.18 -2.34 14.32
C ARG A 26 8.14 -1.13 13.41
N GLU A 27 9.12 -0.96 12.53
CA GLU A 27 9.13 0.13 11.54
C GLU A 27 8.03 -0.06 10.50
N LEU A 28 7.82 -1.30 10.05
CA LEU A 28 6.73 -1.65 9.14
C LEU A 28 5.37 -1.22 9.70
N PHE A 29 5.08 -1.58 10.96
CA PHE A 29 3.83 -1.18 11.62
C PHE A 29 3.69 0.34 11.78
N ARG A 30 4.80 1.07 11.97
CA ARG A 30 4.77 2.53 12.04
C ARG A 30 4.38 3.14 10.70
N TYR A 31 4.98 2.69 9.60
CA TYR A 31 4.66 3.20 8.27
C TYR A 31 3.24 2.82 7.83
N THR A 32 2.82 1.57 8.06
CA THR A 32 1.45 1.13 7.74
C THR A 32 0.40 1.94 8.50
N ARG A 33 0.66 2.32 9.76
CA ARG A 33 -0.26 3.15 10.54
C ARG A 33 -0.47 4.54 9.93
N ILE A 34 0.60 5.17 9.45
CA ILE A 34 0.52 6.46 8.79
C ILE A 34 -0.33 6.34 7.52
N VAL A 35 -0.08 5.31 6.71
CA VAL A 35 -0.86 5.05 5.49
C VAL A 35 -2.34 4.85 5.82
N ILE A 36 -2.67 4.02 6.82
CA ILE A 36 -4.06 3.80 7.25
C ILE A 36 -4.73 5.11 7.67
N LEU A 37 -4.06 5.95 8.45
CA LEU A 37 -4.58 7.26 8.84
C LEU A 37 -4.87 8.15 7.64
N THR A 38 -3.95 8.21 6.67
CA THR A 38 -4.17 9.01 5.45
C THR A 38 -5.33 8.47 4.62
N LEU A 39 -5.48 7.16 4.51
CA LEU A 39 -6.61 6.55 3.81
C LEU A 39 -7.94 6.88 4.46
N ILE A 40 -8.04 6.73 5.79
CA ILE A 40 -9.25 7.07 6.54
C ILE A 40 -9.64 8.53 6.32
N PHE A 41 -8.67 9.45 6.40
CA PHE A 41 -8.90 10.87 6.17
C PHE A 41 -9.44 11.14 4.75
N ILE A 42 -8.80 10.58 3.73
CA ILE A 42 -9.20 10.76 2.33
C ILE A 42 -10.58 10.15 2.06
N THR A 43 -10.87 8.98 2.61
CA THR A 43 -12.18 8.32 2.47
C THR A 43 -13.29 9.18 3.07
N ILE A 44 -13.09 9.74 4.27
CA ILE A 44 -14.07 10.63 4.89
C ILE A 44 -14.26 11.90 4.06
N PHE A 45 -13.16 12.50 3.57
CA PHE A 45 -13.22 13.68 2.73
C PHE A 45 -14.06 13.42 1.47
N PHE A 46 -13.78 12.34 0.74
CA PHE A 46 -14.57 11.99 -0.45
C PHE A 46 -16.03 11.72 -0.11
N ALA A 47 -16.33 11.00 0.97
CA ALA A 47 -17.72 10.75 1.37
C ALA A 47 -18.50 12.06 1.61
N ILE A 48 -17.87 13.07 2.22
CA ILE A 48 -18.49 14.39 2.45
C ILE A 48 -18.67 15.13 1.12
N VAL A 49 -17.64 15.15 0.27
CA VAL A 49 -17.66 15.84 -1.02
C VAL A 49 -18.72 15.22 -1.94
N ASP A 50 -18.77 13.90 -2.04
CA ASP A 50 -19.72 13.18 -2.87
C ASP A 50 -21.16 13.41 -2.40
N ALA A 51 -21.40 13.40 -1.08
CA ALA A 51 -22.70 13.73 -0.51
C ALA A 51 -23.10 15.19 -0.78
N GLY A 52 -22.17 16.13 -0.62
CA GLY A 52 -22.40 17.55 -0.89
C GLY A 52 -22.70 17.83 -2.36
N ILE A 53 -21.93 17.23 -3.27
CA ILE A 53 -22.16 17.35 -4.72
C ILE A 53 -23.48 16.69 -5.09
N SER A 54 -23.78 15.49 -4.58
CA SER A 54 -25.04 14.79 -4.88
C SER A 54 -26.25 15.62 -4.46
N PHE A 55 -26.21 16.23 -3.28
CA PHE A 55 -27.26 17.12 -2.80
C PHE A 55 -27.45 18.36 -3.69
N LEU A 56 -26.34 18.99 -4.12
CA LEU A 56 -26.40 20.15 -5.02
C LEU A 56 -26.93 19.77 -6.40
N VAL A 57 -26.49 18.64 -6.94
CA VAL A 57 -26.95 18.10 -8.22
C VAL A 57 -28.45 17.79 -8.17
N GLU A 58 -28.92 17.10 -7.14
CA GLU A 58 -30.34 16.76 -6.97
C GLU A 58 -31.20 18.03 -6.81
N THR A 59 -30.73 19.04 -6.08
CA THR A 59 -31.48 20.28 -5.86
C THR A 59 -31.58 21.17 -7.12
N PHE A 60 -30.58 21.13 -8.01
CA PHE A 60 -30.53 22.00 -9.19
C PHE A 60 -30.97 21.34 -10.50
N LEU A 61 -30.83 20.01 -10.64
CA LEU A 61 -31.16 19.27 -11.87
C LEU A 61 -32.47 18.48 -11.79
N ALA A 62 -33.03 18.26 -10.60
CA ALA A 62 -34.40 17.76 -10.41
C ALA A 62 -35.35 18.93 -10.10
#